data_AF-A0A2D1V4X3-F1
#
_entry.id   AF-A0A2D1V4X3-F1
#
_cell.length_a   1.000
_cell.length_b   1.000
_cell.length_c   1.000
_cell.angle_alpha   90.00
_cell.angle_beta   90.00
_cell.angle_gamma   90.00
#
_symmetry.space_group_name_H-M   'P 1'
#
loop_
_entity.id
_entity.type
_entity.pdbx_description
1 polymer ?
#
loop_
_entity_poly.entity_id
_entity_poly.type
_entity_poly.pdbx_seq_one_letter_code
_entity_poly.pdbx_strand_id
1 'polypeptide(L)'
;EVEQQVNSVFVNFFGFNGTAGVWRIKALEESGGWLERTTVEDMDIAVRAHLNGWKFIFLDDVKCLCELPESYEAYRKQQHRWHSGPMQLFRLCLPDIIRSKIAFWKKANLIFLFFLLRKLILPFYSFTLFCIILPMTMF
;
A
#
# COMPACT_ATOMS: atom_id res chain seq x y z
N GLU A 1 3.77 -7.08 -9.84
CA GLU A 1 4.41 -6.24 -10.87
C GLU A 1 3.37 -5.54 -11.76
N VAL A 2 2.52 -6.29 -12.49
CA VAL A 2 1.51 -5.72 -13.41
C VAL A 2 0.64 -4.62 -12.79
N GLU A 3 0.19 -4.77 -11.55
CA GLU A 3 -0.61 -3.75 -10.89
C GLU A 3 0.14 -2.43 -10.68
N GLN A 4 1.38 -2.48 -10.16
CA GLN A 4 2.16 -1.26 -9.89
C GLN A 4 2.47 -0.55 -11.21
N GLN A 5 2.74 -1.31 -12.27
CA GLN A 5 2.88 -0.81 -13.62
C GLN A 5 1.60 -0.10 -14.11
N VAL A 6 0.44 -0.75 -14.00
CA VAL A 6 -0.86 -0.18 -14.41
C VAL A 6 -1.17 1.09 -13.60
N ASN A 7 -1.06 1.03 -12.28
CA ASN A 7 -1.38 2.18 -11.43
C ASN A 7 -0.38 3.34 -11.63
N SER A 8 0.88 3.05 -11.96
CA SER A 8 1.86 4.06 -12.34
C SER A 8 1.42 4.84 -13.58
N VAL A 9 0.93 4.14 -14.61
CA VAL A 9 0.49 4.77 -15.88
C VAL A 9 -0.84 5.52 -15.71
N PHE A 10 -1.85 4.91 -15.10
CA PHE A 10 -3.22 5.45 -15.10
C PHE A 10 -3.54 6.33 -13.89
N VAL A 11 -2.95 6.04 -12.72
CA VAL A 11 -3.27 6.73 -11.46
C VAL A 11 -2.12 7.64 -11.03
N ASN A 12 -0.89 7.35 -11.48
CA ASN A 12 0.37 7.94 -11.02
C ASN A 12 0.63 7.68 -9.52
N PHE A 13 0.19 6.53 -9.01
CA PHE A 13 0.35 6.13 -7.61
C PHE A 13 0.45 4.63 -7.48
N PHE A 14 1.32 4.15 -6.59
CA PHE A 14 1.26 2.81 -6.04
C PHE A 14 1.87 2.84 -4.64
N GLY A 15 1.54 1.85 -3.81
CA GLY A 15 2.14 1.73 -2.48
C GLY A 15 3.64 1.48 -2.59
N PHE A 16 4.43 2.29 -1.89
CA PHE A 16 5.87 2.06 -1.74
C PHE A 16 6.09 1.00 -0.65
N ASN A 17 6.93 0.00 -0.96
CA ASN A 17 7.16 -1.18 -0.10
C ASN A 17 8.43 -1.04 0.75
N GLY A 18 8.91 0.19 0.98
CA GLY A 18 10.05 0.50 1.85
C GLY A 18 11.43 0.26 1.24
N THR A 19 11.54 -0.44 0.10
CA THR A 19 12.82 -0.75 -0.55
C THR A 19 12.71 -0.63 -2.08
N ALA A 20 13.85 -0.75 -2.77
CA ALA A 20 13.93 -0.78 -4.24
C ALA A 20 13.23 0.40 -4.94
N GLY A 21 13.29 1.59 -4.35
CA GLY A 21 12.77 2.83 -4.96
C GLY A 21 13.67 4.01 -4.69
N VAL A 22 13.63 4.96 -5.63
CA VAL A 22 14.41 6.20 -5.56
C VAL A 22 13.46 7.37 -5.36
N TRP A 23 13.78 8.21 -4.39
CA TRP A 23 12.99 9.38 -4.06
C TRP A 23 13.72 10.66 -4.47
N ARG A 24 12.98 11.59 -5.07
CA ARG A 24 13.47 12.97 -5.20
C ARG A 24 13.47 13.60 -3.81
N ILE A 25 14.58 14.22 -3.41
CA ILE A 25 14.69 14.90 -2.11
C ILE A 25 13.55 15.90 -1.90
N LYS A 26 13.28 16.72 -2.93
CA LYS A 26 12.16 17.67 -2.92
C LYS A 26 10.79 17.02 -2.65
N ALA A 27 10.56 15.80 -3.14
CA ALA A 27 9.32 15.07 -2.90
C ALA A 27 9.19 14.62 -1.44
N LEU A 28 10.30 14.22 -0.83
CA LEU A 28 10.34 13.88 0.60
C LEU A 28 10.06 15.14 1.44
N GLU A 29 10.75 16.25 1.16
CA GLU A 29 10.60 17.51 1.88
C GLU A 29 9.17 18.07 1.81
N GLU A 30 8.61 18.17 0.60
CA GLU A 30 7.24 18.66 0.41
C GLU A 30 6.19 17.75 1.06
N SER A 31 6.50 16.46 1.19
CA SER A 31 5.61 15.50 1.85
C SER A 31 5.71 15.53 3.38
N GLY A 32 6.69 16.22 3.95
CA GLY A 32 6.93 16.26 5.40
C GLY A 32 7.86 15.15 5.91
N GLY A 33 8.63 14.52 5.01
CA GLY A 33 9.63 13.50 5.35
C GLY A 33 9.06 12.19 5.87
N TRP A 34 9.92 11.41 6.53
CA TRP A 34 9.57 10.15 7.18
C TRP A 34 8.95 10.42 8.56
N LEU A 35 7.79 9.83 8.84
CA LEU A 35 7.06 10.05 10.08
C LEU A 35 6.91 8.73 10.83
N GLU A 36 7.15 8.74 12.14
CA GLU A 36 7.09 7.55 13.02
C GLU A 36 5.66 7.24 13.53
N ARG A 37 4.63 7.78 12.88
CA ARG A 37 3.24 7.69 13.36
C ARG A 37 2.54 6.35 13.07
N THR A 38 3.19 5.47 12.32
CA THR A 38 2.66 4.17 11.91
C THR A 38 3.78 3.18 11.67
N THR A 39 3.46 1.88 11.68
CA THR A 39 4.41 0.78 11.39
C THR A 39 4.65 0.54 9.89
N VAL A 40 3.98 1.35 9.05
CA VAL A 40 4.06 1.35 7.58
C VAL A 40 4.39 2.76 7.10
N GLU A 41 5.51 3.30 7.59
CA GLU A 41 6.01 4.64 7.30
C GLU A 41 6.29 4.86 5.81
N ASP A 42 6.66 3.79 5.11
CA ASP A 42 6.83 3.70 3.65
C ASP A 42 5.54 3.95 2.88
N MET A 43 4.44 3.35 3.33
CA MET A 43 3.13 3.58 2.75
C MET A 43 2.59 4.97 3.10
N ASP A 44 2.87 5.44 4.31
CA ASP A 44 2.45 6.77 4.77
C ASP A 44 3.05 7.88 3.90
N ILE A 45 4.37 7.86 3.69
CA ILE A 45 5.03 8.85 2.84
C ILE A 45 4.56 8.74 1.38
N ALA A 46 4.26 7.52 0.90
CA ALA A 46 3.71 7.33 -0.43
C ALA A 46 2.35 8.00 -0.62
N VAL A 47 1.44 7.82 0.35
CA VAL A 47 0.13 8.48 0.32
C VAL A 47 0.29 9.99 0.39
N ARG A 48 1.09 10.52 1.32
CA ARG A 48 1.31 11.97 1.45
C ARG A 48 1.89 12.59 0.18
N ALA A 49 2.90 11.97 -0.41
CA ALA A 49 3.48 12.43 -1.67
C ALA A 49 2.45 12.44 -2.80
N HIS A 50 1.60 11.42 -2.88
CA HIS A 50 0.53 11.39 -3.87
C HIS A 50 -0.51 12.51 -3.67
N LEU A 51 -0.88 12.81 -2.42
CA LEU A 51 -1.78 13.92 -2.09
C LEU A 51 -1.19 15.29 -2.47
N ASN A 52 0.14 15.41 -2.43
CA ASN A 52 0.89 16.57 -2.90
C ASN A 52 1.10 16.62 -4.43
N GLY A 53 0.56 15.64 -5.17
CA GLY A 53 0.61 15.63 -6.63
C GLY A 53 1.87 14.99 -7.22
N TRP A 54 2.73 14.39 -6.40
CA TRP A 54 3.86 13.61 -6.90
C TRP A 54 3.39 12.36 -7.64
N LYS A 55 4.13 12.03 -8.70
CA LYS A 55 3.84 10.92 -9.59
C LYS A 55 4.81 9.77 -9.35
N PHE A 56 4.25 8.57 -9.23
CA PHE A 56 5.01 7.35 -9.00
C PHE A 56 5.24 6.65 -10.34
N ILE A 57 6.51 6.38 -10.65
CA ILE A 57 6.94 5.69 -11.87
C ILE A 57 7.44 4.30 -11.48
N PHE A 58 6.84 3.27 -12.06
CA PHE A 58 7.29 1.89 -11.91
C PHE A 58 8.16 1.51 -13.11
N LEU A 59 9.36 0.99 -12.84
CA LEU A 59 10.31 0.50 -13.85
C LEU A 59 10.40 -1.01 -13.73
N ASP A 60 9.86 -1.73 -14.71
CA ASP A 60 9.78 -3.21 -14.70
C ASP A 60 11.12 -3.88 -15.10
N ASP A 61 11.94 -3.16 -15.86
CA ASP A 61 13.26 -3.57 -16.33
C ASP A 61 14.35 -3.42 -15.27
N VAL A 62 14.11 -2.61 -14.23
CA VAL A 62 15.05 -2.39 -13.12
C VAL A 62 14.68 -3.27 -11.94
N LYS A 63 15.47 -4.32 -11.72
CA LYS A 63 15.21 -5.31 -10.67
C LYS A 63 16.26 -5.26 -9.56
N CYS A 64 15.80 -5.40 -8.32
CA CYS A 64 16.65 -5.55 -7.14
C CYS A 64 16.37 -6.93 -6.52
N LEU A 65 17.41 -7.68 -6.20
CA LEU A 65 17.26 -8.95 -5.48
C LEU A 65 16.92 -8.65 -4.02
N CYS A 66 15.89 -9.33 -3.50
CA CYS A 66 15.47 -9.21 -2.11
C CYS A 66 15.62 -10.56 -1.40
N GLU A 67 16.03 -10.50 -0.14
CA GLU A 67 16.07 -11.66 0.73
C GLU A 67 14.67 -11.97 1.27
N LEU A 68 14.34 -13.26 1.35
CA LEU A 68 13.11 -13.75 1.96
C LEU A 68 13.34 -14.01 3.46
N PRO A 69 12.28 -13.98 4.28
CA PRO A 69 12.39 -14.35 5.68
C PRO A 69 12.92 -15.78 5.83
N GLU A 70 13.99 -15.93 6.61
CA GLU A 70 14.67 -17.22 6.85
C GLU A 70 13.84 -18.22 7.67
N SER A 71 12.84 -17.74 8.41
CA SER A 71 12.01 -18.55 9.28
C SER A 71 10.53 -18.21 9.16
N TYR A 72 9.69 -19.20 9.46
CA TYR A 72 8.23 -19.01 9.51
C TYR A 72 7.82 -17.96 10.54
N GLU A 73 8.52 -17.87 11.68
CA GLU A 73 8.23 -16.86 12.70
C GLU A 73 8.49 -15.44 12.18
N ALA A 74 9.61 -15.23 11.50
CA ALA A 74 9.95 -13.95 10.86
C ALA A 74 8.91 -13.58 9.79
N TYR A 75 8.54 -14.54 8.95
CA TYR A 75 7.48 -14.37 7.95
C TYR A 75 6.15 -13.98 8.59
N ARG A 76 5.72 -14.67 9.66
CA ARG A 76 4.47 -14.37 10.37
C ARG A 76 4.46 -12.96 10.96
N LYS A 77 5.58 -12.54 11.57
CA LYS A 77 5.73 -11.16 12.10
C LYS A 77 5.67 -10.13 10.97
N GLN A 78 6.28 -10.40 9.82
CA GLN A 78 6.22 -9.53 8.65
C GLN A 78 4.78 -9.40 8.12
N GLN A 79 4.09 -10.51 7.88
CA GLN A 79 2.70 -10.50 7.40
C GLN A 79 1.76 -9.79 8.37
N HIS A 80 1.93 -10.00 9.68
CA HIS A 80 1.13 -9.29 10.68
C HIS A 80 1.25 -7.76 10.54
N ARG A 81 2.48 -7.24 10.40
CA ARG A 81 2.69 -5.80 10.19
C ARG A 81 2.08 -5.32 8.88
N TRP A 82 2.25 -6.09 7.80
CA TRP A 82 1.76 -5.73 6.47
C TRP A 82 0.23 -5.75 6.35
N HIS A 83 -0.45 -6.51 7.21
CA HIS A 83 -1.91 -6.51 7.27
C HIS A 83 -2.49 -5.50 8.27
N SER A 84 -1.89 -5.37 9.46
CA SER A 84 -2.40 -4.46 10.50
C SER A 84 -2.09 -2.98 10.23
N GLY A 85 -0.88 -2.68 9.75
CA GLY A 85 -0.40 -1.32 9.52
C GLY A 85 -1.25 -0.50 8.55
N PRO A 86 -1.65 -1.02 7.36
CA PRO A 86 -2.39 -0.24 6.38
C PRO A 86 -3.77 0.25 6.86
N MET A 87 -4.47 -0.51 7.71
CA MET A 87 -5.77 -0.06 8.25
C MET A 87 -5.62 0.97 9.36
N GLN A 88 -4.54 0.90 10.15
CA GLN A 88 -4.17 1.98 11.05
C GLN A 88 -3.85 3.25 10.25
N LEU A 89 -3.03 3.13 9.20
CA LEU A 89 -2.67 4.23 8.32
C LEU A 89 -3.91 4.85 7.63
N PHE A 90 -4.84 4.02 7.17
CA PHE A 90 -6.06 4.51 6.52
C PHE A 90 -6.84 5.48 7.43
N ARG A 91 -6.97 5.18 8.72
CA ARG A 91 -7.64 6.07 9.68
C ARG A 91 -6.90 7.41 9.83
N LEU A 92 -5.58 7.38 9.80
CA LEU A 92 -4.75 8.59 9.90
C LEU A 92 -4.84 9.44 8.63
N CYS A 93 -4.83 8.83 7.46
CA CYS A 93 -4.82 9.54 6.17
C CYS A 93 -6.21 9.91 5.65
N LEU A 94 -7.29 9.26 6.11
CA LEU A 94 -8.64 9.48 5.57
C LEU A 94 -9.08 10.96 5.57
N PRO A 95 -8.89 11.74 6.66
CA PRO A 95 -9.22 13.16 6.65
C PRO A 95 -8.44 13.94 5.59
N ASP A 96 -7.15 13.64 5.44
CA ASP A 96 -6.26 14.29 4.48
C ASP A 96 -6.65 13.93 3.04
N ILE A 97 -6.99 12.67 2.77
CA ILE A 97 -7.48 12.21 1.47
C ILE A 97 -8.77 12.95 1.09
N ILE A 98 -9.71 13.09 2.03
CA ILE A 98 -10.97 13.78 1.78
C ILE A 98 -10.72 15.27 1.48
N ARG A 99 -9.88 15.94 2.28
CA ARG A 99 -9.57 17.38 2.16
C ARG A 99 -8.62 17.74 1.02
N SER A 100 -7.88 16.77 0.49
CA SER A 100 -6.87 17.00 -0.56
C SER A 100 -7.48 17.60 -1.85
N LYS A 101 -6.63 18.26 -2.65
CA LYS A 101 -7.02 18.88 -3.92
C LYS A 101 -6.91 17.93 -5.12
N ILE A 102 -6.53 16.67 -4.90
CA ILE A 102 -6.41 15.69 -5.98
C ILE A 102 -7.79 15.37 -6.57
N ALA A 103 -7.78 14.92 -7.81
CA ALA A 103 -8.97 14.55 -8.54
C ALA A 103 -9.83 13.50 -7.83
N PHE A 104 -11.15 13.61 -7.95
CA PHE A 104 -12.11 12.73 -7.29
C PHE A 104 -11.84 11.24 -7.56
N TRP A 105 -11.54 10.86 -8.80
CA TRP A 105 -11.25 9.47 -9.15
C TRP A 105 -9.99 8.93 -8.45
N LYS A 106 -8.98 9.78 -8.19
CA LYS A 106 -7.78 9.39 -7.45
C LYS A 106 -8.09 9.19 -5.96
N LYS A 107 -8.95 10.02 -5.39
CA LYS A 107 -9.48 9.81 -4.01
C LYS A 107 -10.26 8.50 -3.92
N ALA A 108 -11.15 8.26 -4.87
CA ALA A 108 -11.92 7.01 -4.94
C ALA A 108 -11.01 5.79 -5.10
N ASN A 109 -9.98 5.87 -5.96
CA ASN A 109 -9.00 4.81 -6.11
C ASN A 109 -8.24 4.55 -4.80
N LEU A 110 -7.77 5.58 -4.10
CA LEU A 110 -7.11 5.44 -2.80
C LEU A 110 -8.02 4.79 -1.75
N ILE A 111 -9.24 5.29 -1.59
CA ILE A 111 -10.15 4.80 -0.55
C ILE A 111 -10.63 3.39 -0.88
N PHE A 112 -11.19 3.18 -2.07
CA PHE A 112 -11.84 1.92 -2.41
C PHE A 112 -10.87 0.85 -2.87
N LEU A 113 -9.99 1.16 -3.83
CA LEU A 113 -9.15 0.12 -4.43
C LEU A 113 -7.89 -0.13 -3.59
N PHE A 114 -7.21 0.93 -3.15
CA PHE A 114 -5.95 0.78 -2.43
C PHE A 114 -6.14 0.35 -0.96
N PHE A 115 -7.03 1.00 -0.20
CA PHE A 115 -7.26 0.66 1.20
C PHE A 115 -8.34 -0.42 1.38
N LEU A 116 -9.61 -0.16 1.01
CA LEU A 116 -10.71 -1.05 1.38
C LEU A 116 -10.66 -2.40 0.66
N LEU A 117 -10.64 -2.43 -0.67
CA LEU A 117 -10.66 -3.68 -1.42
C LEU A 117 -9.45 -4.55 -1.08
N ARG A 118 -8.25 -3.98 -1.17
CA ARG A 118 -7.00 -4.74 -1.05
C ARG A 118 -6.63 -5.10 0.38
N LYS A 119 -6.81 -4.18 1.33
CA LYS A 119 -6.31 -4.37 2.69
C LYS A 119 -7.38 -4.83 3.66
N LEU A 120 -8.66 -4.77 3.27
CA LEU A 120 -9.79 -5.26 4.07
C LEU A 120 -10.55 -6.38 3.34
N ILE A 121 -11.16 -6.12 2.19
CA ILE A 121 -12.10 -7.07 1.57
C ILE A 121 -11.41 -8.37 1.12
N LEU A 122 -10.30 -8.27 0.38
CA LEU A 122 -9.62 -9.46 -0.16
C LEU A 122 -9.10 -10.42 0.93
N PRO A 123 -8.48 -9.97 2.03
CA PRO A 123 -8.14 -10.85 3.16
C PRO A 123 -9.35 -11.56 3.76
N PHE A 124 -10.46 -10.84 4.00
CA PHE A 124 -11.69 -11.43 4.55
C PHE A 124 -12.30 -12.44 3.57
N TYR A 125 -12.39 -12.09 2.28
CA TYR A 125 -12.86 -13.00 1.24
C TYR A 125 -12.02 -14.28 1.19
N SER A 126 -10.70 -14.15 1.19
CA SER A 126 -9.78 -15.30 1.16
C SER A 126 -9.95 -16.16 2.41
N PHE A 127 -10.03 -15.56 3.59
CA PHE A 127 -10.27 -16.28 4.84
C PHE A 127 -11.60 -17.04 4.80
N THR A 128 -12.70 -16.39 4.43
CA THR A 128 -14.01 -17.05 4.33
C THR A 128 -14.00 -18.18 3.29
N LEU A 129 -13.37 -17.97 2.13
CA LEU A 129 -13.29 -18.99 1.09
C LEU A 129 -12.52 -20.23 1.56
N PHE A 130 -11.31 -20.04 2.08
CA PHE A 130 -10.41 -21.15 2.43
C PHE A 130 -10.73 -21.80 3.78
N CYS A 131 -11.19 -21.03 4.76
CA CYS A 131 -11.40 -21.54 6.11
C CYS A 131 -12.86 -21.92 6.41
N ILE A 132 -13.82 -21.48 5.59
CA ILE A 132 -15.25 -21.73 5.83
C ILE A 132 -15.89 -22.46 4.65
N ILE A 133 -15.87 -21.87 3.46
CA ILE A 133 -16.60 -22.41 2.30
C ILE A 133 -16.01 -23.74 1.84
N LEU A 134 -14.70 -23.79 1.57
CA LEU A 134 -14.04 -25.00 1.06
C LEU A 134 -14.20 -26.21 2.00
N PRO A 135 -13.98 -26.09 3.33
CA PRO A 135 -14.27 -27.18 4.24
C PRO A 135 -15.75 -27.62 4.19
N MET A 136 -16.70 -26.68 4.21
CA MET A 136 -18.14 -27.04 4.19
C MET A 136 -18.61 -27.69 2.89
N THR A 137 -17.89 -27.53 1.77
CA THR A 137 -18.26 -28.12 0.49
C THR A 137 -17.54 -29.43 0.19
N MET A 138 -16.44 -29.73 0.90
CA MET A 138 -15.67 -30.96 0.74
C MET A 138 -16.10 -32.08 1.70
N PHE A 139 -16.91 -31.77 2.71
CA PHE A 139 -17.57 -32.70 3.63
C PHE A 139 -19.08 -32.72 3.40
#